data_AF-A0A6C0AGW8-F1
#
_entry.id   AF-A0A6C0AGW8-F1
#
_cell.length_a   1.000
_cell.length_b   1.000
_cell.length_c   1.000
_cell.angle_alpha   90.00
_cell.angle_beta   90.00
_cell.angle_gamma   90.00
#
_symmetry.space_group_name_H-M   'P 1'
#
loop_
_entity.id
_entity.type
_entity.pdbx_description
1 polymer ?
#
loop_
_entity_poly.entity_id
_entity_poly.type
_entity_poly.pdbx_seq_one_letter_code
_entity_poly.pdbx_strand_id
1 'polypeptide(L)'
;MESNELVSVARKKIDLITQILYKKYIDEYPWLTFKDLNLMISKFCKDPISDFNSAQIDVYTVREYHTKVYPLIEKINQVKAIRNLNIENELEKKRINEENEPVGDLIPTLSYKSYFVLIDSKDRNISYWPNVNPFQFPLGPSSISGDSGLDSTNNIMRQFSEIHALTVKKIVIPDYDSDESLCYPYLLLKINELNSNINGTNDVMNNCFGYLTEPKKSNGYLYFNYDENIDAITNYIQETHMTKIFSPRIELSKITINILNPSGEIIDFDENKSVVVELQITCLKKELENNILTKRGA
;
A
#
# COMPACT_ATOMS: atom_id res chain seq x y z
N MET A 1 19.74 -3.46 -41.06
CA MET A 1 18.87 -4.60 -40.72
C MET A 1 17.47 -4.06 -40.56
N GLU A 2 16.51 -4.64 -41.28
CA GLU A 2 15.11 -4.24 -41.18
C GLU A 2 14.58 -4.59 -39.78
N SER A 3 13.69 -3.76 -39.23
CA SER A 3 13.08 -3.91 -37.89
C SER A 3 12.54 -5.33 -37.61
N ASN A 4 12.04 -6.02 -38.64
CA ASN A 4 11.51 -7.38 -38.55
C ASN A 4 12.59 -8.45 -38.28
N GLU A 5 13.82 -8.22 -38.74
CA GLU A 5 14.93 -9.15 -38.57
C GLU A 5 15.47 -9.11 -37.13
N LEU A 6 15.53 -7.93 -36.53
CA LEU A 6 15.91 -7.70 -35.13
C LEU A 6 14.92 -8.38 -34.15
N VAL A 7 13.62 -8.26 -34.42
CA VAL A 7 12.57 -8.90 -33.61
C VAL A 7 12.66 -10.44 -33.69
N SER A 8 12.98 -10.99 -34.86
CA SER A 8 13.17 -12.42 -35.07
C SER A 8 14.38 -12.98 -34.30
N VAL A 9 15.50 -12.25 -34.31
CA VAL A 9 16.72 -12.62 -33.58
C VAL A 9 16.52 -12.54 -32.06
N ALA A 10 15.84 -11.51 -31.56
CA ALA A 10 15.53 -11.36 -30.14
C ALA A 10 14.65 -12.50 -29.61
N ARG A 11 13.63 -12.93 -30.37
CA ARG A 11 12.78 -14.07 -30.00
C ARG A 11 13.56 -15.38 -29.90
N LYS A 12 14.41 -15.68 -30.88
CA LYS A 12 15.26 -16.89 -30.88
C LYS A 12 16.20 -16.94 -29.67
N LYS A 13 16.72 -15.79 -29.23
CA LYS A 13 17.57 -15.71 -28.03
C LYS A 13 16.82 -15.96 -26.74
N ILE A 14 15.63 -15.36 -26.57
CA ILE A 14 14.78 -15.58 -25.40
C ILE A 14 14.46 -17.07 -25.27
N ASP A 15 14.12 -17.72 -26.37
CA ASP A 15 13.83 -19.16 -26.38
C ASP A 15 15.05 -19.99 -25.96
N LEU A 16 16.25 -19.65 -26.42
CA LEU A 16 17.46 -20.37 -26.04
C LEU A 16 17.82 -20.17 -24.56
N ILE A 17 17.71 -18.96 -24.02
CA ILE A 17 17.88 -18.69 -22.57
C ILE A 17 16.84 -19.47 -21.77
N THR A 18 15.59 -19.47 -22.25
CA THR A 18 14.50 -20.24 -21.63
C THR A 18 14.85 -21.73 -21.60
N GLN A 19 15.34 -22.31 -22.70
CA GLN A 19 15.73 -23.72 -22.73
C GLN A 19 16.83 -24.06 -21.72
N ILE A 20 17.83 -23.20 -21.58
CA ILE A 20 18.94 -23.42 -20.63
C ILE A 20 18.43 -23.34 -19.19
N LEU A 21 17.69 -22.29 -18.85
CA LEU A 21 17.17 -22.12 -17.49
C LEU A 21 16.07 -23.13 -17.14
N TYR A 22 15.26 -23.53 -18.10
CA TYR A 22 14.23 -24.55 -17.90
C TYR A 22 14.83 -25.89 -17.50
N LYS A 23 15.89 -26.32 -18.20
CA LYS A 23 16.63 -27.54 -17.84
C LYS A 23 17.25 -27.46 -16.45
N LYS A 24 17.61 -26.27 -15.98
CA LYS A 24 18.16 -26.07 -14.64
C LYS A 24 17.09 -26.20 -13.55
N TYR A 25 15.89 -25.65 -13.79
CA TYR A 25 14.89 -25.46 -12.75
C TYR A 25 13.81 -26.54 -12.69
N ILE A 26 13.59 -27.31 -13.75
CA ILE A 26 12.43 -28.21 -13.82
C ILE A 26 12.41 -29.29 -12.74
N ASP A 27 13.58 -29.78 -12.33
CA ASP A 27 13.68 -30.81 -11.28
C ASP A 27 13.38 -30.24 -9.89
N GLU A 28 13.80 -28.99 -9.64
CA GLU A 28 13.60 -28.28 -8.37
C GLU A 28 12.20 -27.65 -8.27
N TYR A 29 11.63 -27.24 -9.41
CA TYR A 29 10.34 -26.58 -9.54
C TYR A 29 9.47 -27.26 -10.60
N PRO A 30 8.90 -28.45 -10.33
CA PRO A 30 8.12 -29.21 -11.32
C PRO A 30 6.88 -28.48 -11.87
N TRP A 31 6.41 -27.46 -11.16
CA TRP A 31 5.28 -26.64 -11.58
C TRP A 31 5.64 -25.57 -12.61
N LEU A 32 6.92 -25.25 -12.77
CA LEU A 32 7.37 -24.20 -13.67
C LEU A 32 7.31 -24.72 -15.10
N THR A 33 6.46 -24.14 -15.94
CA THR A 33 6.38 -24.53 -17.35
C THR A 33 7.35 -23.72 -18.20
N PHE A 34 7.75 -24.26 -19.36
CA PHE A 34 8.58 -23.55 -20.32
C PHE A 34 7.94 -22.21 -20.74
N LYS A 35 6.61 -22.20 -20.90
CA LYS A 35 5.83 -21.01 -21.27
C LYS A 35 5.92 -19.92 -20.19
N ASP A 36 5.79 -20.32 -18.93
CA ASP A 36 5.84 -19.36 -17.81
C ASP A 36 7.24 -18.76 -17.68
N LEU A 37 8.28 -19.60 -17.80
CA LEU A 37 9.66 -19.15 -17.75
C LEU A 37 10.01 -18.21 -18.92
N ASN A 38 9.54 -18.54 -20.13
CA ASN A 38 9.70 -17.69 -21.32
C ASN A 38 9.07 -16.31 -21.10
N LEU A 39 7.86 -16.28 -20.52
CA LEU A 39 7.17 -15.04 -20.20
C LEU A 39 7.94 -14.22 -19.15
N MET A 40 8.45 -14.84 -18.10
CA MET A 40 9.28 -14.17 -17.08
C MET A 40 10.53 -13.55 -17.70
N ILE A 41 11.27 -14.31 -18.51
CA ILE A 41 12.48 -13.83 -19.19
C ILE A 41 12.14 -12.67 -20.14
N SER A 42 11.06 -12.80 -20.92
CA SER A 42 10.65 -11.77 -21.88
C SER A 42 10.34 -10.41 -21.25
N LYS A 43 9.92 -10.38 -19.98
CA LYS A 43 9.69 -9.13 -19.24
C LYS A 43 11.00 -8.39 -18.93
N PHE A 44 12.06 -9.12 -18.60
CA PHE A 44 13.40 -8.54 -18.37
C PHE A 44 14.11 -8.11 -19.66
N CYS A 45 13.64 -8.57 -20.82
CA CYS A 45 14.13 -8.09 -22.12
C CYS A 45 13.55 -6.72 -22.52
N LYS A 46 12.55 -6.19 -21.79
CA LYS A 46 12.01 -4.85 -22.03
C LYS A 46 12.80 -3.74 -21.33
N ASP A 47 13.73 -4.10 -20.43
CA ASP A 47 14.72 -3.18 -19.89
C ASP A 47 15.81 -2.89 -20.95
N PRO A 48 16.40 -1.68 -21.00
CA PRO A 48 17.32 -1.27 -22.05
C PRO A 48 18.69 -1.94 -21.84
N ILE A 49 18.76 -3.26 -22.05
CA ILE A 49 20.03 -3.94 -22.27
C ILE A 49 20.35 -3.74 -23.75
N SER A 50 21.13 -2.69 -24.02
CA SER A 50 21.91 -2.57 -25.24
C SER A 50 22.83 -3.79 -25.31
N ASP A 51 22.39 -4.89 -25.94
CA ASP A 51 23.23 -5.86 -26.66
C ASP A 51 22.40 -7.06 -27.17
N PHE A 52 21.60 -6.82 -28.20
CA PHE A 52 20.93 -7.88 -28.96
C PHE A 52 21.56 -8.13 -30.34
N ASN A 53 22.81 -7.71 -30.57
CA ASN A 53 23.44 -7.74 -31.91
C ASN A 53 24.29 -8.99 -32.24
N SER A 54 24.58 -9.91 -31.30
CA SER A 54 25.40 -11.11 -31.56
C SER A 54 24.56 -12.40 -31.67
N ALA A 55 24.87 -13.34 -32.57
CA ALA A 55 24.11 -14.60 -32.70
C ALA A 55 24.45 -15.67 -31.63
N GLN A 56 25.45 -15.41 -30.78
CA GLN A 56 25.92 -16.31 -29.73
C GLN A 56 25.40 -15.85 -28.36
N ILE A 57 25.00 -16.81 -27.52
CA ILE A 57 24.65 -16.55 -26.12
C ILE A 57 25.81 -17.02 -25.26
N ASP A 58 26.42 -16.10 -24.52
CA ASP A 58 27.47 -16.43 -23.56
C ASP A 58 26.91 -16.78 -22.18
N VAL A 59 27.77 -17.39 -21.36
CA VAL A 59 27.42 -17.81 -19.99
C VAL A 59 27.09 -16.62 -19.09
N TYR A 60 27.66 -15.44 -19.33
CA TYR A 60 27.42 -14.24 -18.52
C TYR A 60 25.99 -13.73 -18.71
N THR A 61 25.52 -13.70 -19.95
CA THR A 61 24.14 -13.35 -20.31
C THR A 61 23.15 -14.27 -19.59
N VAL A 62 23.38 -15.59 -19.65
CA VAL A 62 22.51 -16.56 -18.95
C VAL A 62 22.53 -16.35 -17.43
N ARG A 63 23.69 -16.03 -16.84
CA ARG A 63 23.82 -15.74 -15.40
C ARG A 63 23.07 -14.48 -14.98
N GLU A 64 23.05 -13.44 -15.82
CA GLU A 64 22.30 -12.22 -15.53
C GLU A 64 20.80 -12.50 -15.46
N TYR A 65 20.26 -13.19 -16.48
CA TYR A 65 18.85 -13.59 -16.48
C TYR A 65 18.51 -14.55 -15.35
N HIS A 66 19.40 -15.49 -15.03
CA HIS A 66 19.25 -16.34 -13.84
C HIS A 66 19.08 -15.50 -12.57
N THR A 67 19.95 -14.52 -12.34
CA THR A 67 19.94 -13.66 -11.15
C THR A 67 18.64 -12.86 -11.02
N LYS A 68 18.03 -12.48 -12.15
CA LYS A 68 16.73 -11.78 -12.17
C LYS A 68 15.56 -12.72 -11.99
N VAL A 69 15.57 -13.89 -12.63
CA VAL A 69 14.42 -14.80 -12.71
C VAL A 69 14.32 -15.74 -11.50
N TYR A 70 15.44 -16.19 -10.94
CA TYR A 70 15.46 -17.13 -9.82
C TYR A 70 14.68 -16.63 -8.59
N PRO A 71 14.86 -15.38 -8.13
CA PRO A 71 14.10 -14.87 -6.98
C PRO A 71 12.58 -14.85 -7.21
N LEU A 72 12.13 -14.66 -8.46
CA LEU A 72 10.70 -14.73 -8.80
C LEU A 72 10.18 -16.16 -8.69
N ILE A 73 10.96 -17.15 -9.15
CA ILE A 73 10.61 -18.56 -9.06
C ILE A 73 10.50 -18.98 -7.59
N GLU A 74 11.48 -18.63 -6.75
CA GLU A 74 11.44 -18.92 -5.31
C GLU A 74 10.22 -18.30 -4.63
N LYS A 75 9.93 -17.03 -4.91
CA LYS A 75 8.76 -16.35 -4.35
C LYS A 75 7.44 -17.04 -4.74
N ILE A 76 7.29 -17.45 -6.00
CA ILE A 76 6.11 -18.20 -6.44
C ILE A 76 6.03 -19.57 -5.75
N ASN A 77 7.17 -20.25 -5.59
CA ASN A 77 7.22 -21.54 -4.91
C ASN A 77 6.78 -21.42 -3.44
N GLN A 78 7.26 -20.40 -2.73
CA GLN A 78 6.84 -20.11 -1.34
C GLN A 78 5.35 -19.84 -1.23
N VAL A 79 4.78 -19.03 -2.15
CA VAL A 79 3.33 -18.76 -2.18
C VAL A 79 2.54 -20.04 -2.44
N LYS A 80 3.01 -20.93 -3.32
CA LYS A 80 2.36 -22.23 -3.57
C LYS A 80 2.43 -23.14 -2.34
N ALA A 81 3.57 -23.19 -1.65
CA ALA A 81 3.73 -23.96 -0.42
C ALA A 81 2.76 -23.49 0.67
N ILE A 82 2.62 -22.17 0.88
CA ILE A 82 1.66 -21.61 1.84
C ILE A 82 0.22 -21.94 1.46
N ARG A 83 -0.14 -21.87 0.17
CA ARG A 83 -1.49 -22.26 -0.29
C ARG A 83 -1.77 -23.74 -0.04
N ASN A 84 -0.81 -24.62 -0.28
CA ASN A 84 -0.97 -26.04 -0.03
C ASN A 84 -1.12 -26.34 1.47
N LEU A 85 -0.31 -25.70 2.33
CA LEU A 85 -0.45 -25.80 3.79
C LEU A 85 -1.82 -25.33 4.27
N ASN A 86 -2.36 -24.25 3.70
CA ASN A 86 -3.70 -23.79 4.02
C ASN A 86 -4.77 -24.79 3.58
N ILE A 87 -4.61 -25.44 2.41
CA ILE A 87 -5.53 -26.49 1.94
C ILE A 87 -5.46 -27.71 2.86
N GLU A 88 -4.27 -28.14 3.28
CA GLU A 88 -4.09 -29.26 4.21
C GLU A 88 -4.72 -28.97 5.58
N ASN A 89 -4.50 -27.76 6.12
CA ASN A 89 -5.15 -27.32 7.35
C ASN A 89 -6.68 -27.29 7.24
N GLU A 90 -7.23 -26.88 6.09
CA GLU A 90 -8.67 -26.92 5.84
C GLU A 90 -9.23 -28.35 5.67
N LEU A 91 -8.45 -29.26 5.07
CA LEU A 91 -8.80 -30.69 4.99
C LEU A 91 -8.73 -31.37 6.36
N GLU A 92 -7.78 -31.00 7.20
CA GLU A 92 -7.62 -31.53 8.56
C GLU A 92 -8.74 -31.02 9.49
N LYS A 93 -9.12 -29.74 9.38
CA LYS A 93 -10.34 -29.21 10.02
C LYS A 93 -11.60 -29.95 9.56
N LYS A 94 -11.71 -30.30 8.27
CA LYS A 94 -12.84 -31.10 7.76
C LYS A 94 -12.88 -32.50 8.36
N ARG A 95 -11.72 -33.18 8.50
CA ARG A 95 -11.65 -34.51 9.14
C ARG A 95 -12.03 -34.48 10.62
N ILE A 96 -11.69 -33.40 11.34
CA ILE A 96 -12.04 -33.22 12.75
C ILE A 96 -13.55 -32.95 12.93
N ASN A 97 -14.22 -32.38 11.92
CA ASN A 97 -15.65 -32.06 11.96
C ASN A 97 -16.59 -33.21 11.53
N GLU A 98 -16.07 -34.40 11.16
CA GLU A 98 -16.91 -35.54 10.74
C GLU A 98 -17.63 -36.28 11.90
N GLU A 99 -17.39 -35.93 13.18
CA GLU A 99 -18.14 -36.49 14.32
C GLU A 99 -19.22 -35.59 14.92
N ASN A 100 -19.44 -34.38 14.39
CA ASN A 100 -20.61 -33.55 14.73
C ASN A 100 -20.92 -32.66 13.53
N GLU A 101 -21.91 -33.01 12.69
CA GLU A 101 -22.38 -32.09 11.66
C GLU A 101 -22.97 -30.83 12.32
N PRO A 102 -22.38 -29.63 12.14
CA PRO A 102 -23.08 -28.40 12.39
C PRO A 102 -23.86 -28.03 11.14
N VAL A 103 -25.06 -27.52 11.37
CA VAL A 103 -25.89 -26.84 10.38
C VAL A 103 -25.07 -25.75 9.69
N GLY A 104 -24.75 -25.94 8.40
CA GLY A 104 -24.18 -24.97 7.46
C GLY A 104 -23.41 -23.80 8.08
N ASP A 105 -22.11 -23.98 8.32
CA ASP A 105 -21.26 -22.90 8.82
C ASP A 105 -21.24 -21.72 7.82
N LEU A 106 -21.69 -20.56 8.29
CA LEU A 106 -21.48 -19.28 7.64
C LEU A 106 -19.97 -19.00 7.60
N ILE A 107 -19.31 -19.26 6.47
CA ILE A 107 -17.92 -18.83 6.29
C ILE A 107 -17.94 -17.30 6.12
N PRO A 108 -17.39 -16.51 7.06
CA PRO A 108 -17.37 -15.06 6.91
C PRO A 108 -16.45 -14.71 5.74
N THR A 109 -16.97 -13.97 4.76
CA THR A 109 -16.11 -13.37 3.74
C THR A 109 -15.44 -12.14 4.33
N LEU A 110 -14.11 -12.09 4.18
CA LEU A 110 -13.30 -10.95 4.56
C LEU A 110 -13.21 -10.02 3.35
N SER A 111 -13.79 -8.83 3.45
CA SER A 111 -13.66 -7.77 2.45
C SER A 111 -12.93 -6.57 3.04
N TYR A 112 -12.18 -5.84 2.23
CA TYR A 112 -11.56 -4.59 2.65
C TYR A 112 -12.37 -3.43 2.08
N LYS A 113 -12.60 -2.41 2.90
CA LYS A 113 -13.30 -1.18 2.48
C LYS A 113 -12.45 0.03 2.79
N SER A 114 -12.18 0.83 1.76
CA SER A 114 -11.48 2.11 1.88
C SER A 114 -12.47 3.25 2.12
N TYR A 115 -12.08 4.17 2.99
CA TYR A 115 -12.80 5.39 3.32
C TYR A 115 -11.87 6.57 3.10
N PHE A 116 -12.36 7.60 2.43
CA PHE A 116 -11.61 8.85 2.25
C PHE A 116 -12.08 9.86 3.28
N VAL A 117 -11.13 10.41 4.03
CA VAL A 117 -11.35 11.37 5.11
C VAL A 117 -10.58 12.64 4.76
N LEU A 118 -11.32 13.73 4.50
CA LEU A 118 -10.75 15.04 4.25
C LEU A 118 -10.89 15.87 5.53
N ILE A 119 -9.78 16.44 5.99
CA ILE A 119 -9.69 17.19 7.23
C ILE A 119 -9.16 18.59 6.91
N ASP A 120 -9.88 19.63 7.29
CA ASP A 120 -9.44 21.03 7.20
C ASP A 120 -9.18 21.56 8.61
N SER A 121 -7.96 22.06 8.88
CA SER A 121 -7.60 22.58 10.20
C SER A 121 -8.42 23.80 10.63
N LYS A 122 -9.16 24.45 9.73
CA LYS A 122 -10.12 25.51 10.09
C LYS A 122 -11.30 25.01 10.91
N ASP A 123 -11.66 23.74 10.74
CA ASP A 123 -12.77 23.10 11.46
C ASP A 123 -12.31 22.53 12.80
N ARG A 124 -11.11 22.85 13.28
CA ARG A 124 -10.62 22.37 14.58
C ARG A 124 -11.39 23.03 15.72
N ASN A 125 -11.37 22.39 16.89
CA ASN A 125 -11.80 23.08 18.10
C ASN A 125 -10.75 24.11 18.54
N ILE A 126 -10.96 25.37 18.16
CA ILE A 126 -10.05 26.51 18.40
C ILE A 126 -9.75 26.71 19.89
N SER A 127 -10.66 26.33 20.79
CA SER A 127 -10.45 26.48 22.24
C SER A 127 -9.35 25.56 22.78
N TYR A 128 -9.14 24.40 22.15
CA TYR A 128 -8.10 23.44 22.54
C TYR A 128 -6.90 23.47 21.59
N TRP A 129 -7.14 23.79 20.32
CA TRP A 129 -6.12 23.85 19.27
C TRP A 129 -6.21 25.25 18.64
N PRO A 130 -5.60 26.27 19.25
CA PRO A 130 -5.72 27.65 18.77
C PRO A 130 -5.04 27.87 17.42
N ASN A 131 -4.02 27.07 17.08
CA ASN A 131 -3.26 27.21 15.84
C ASN A 131 -3.75 26.24 14.76
N VAL A 132 -3.57 26.61 13.49
CA VAL A 132 -3.90 25.75 12.33
C VAL A 132 -2.93 24.57 12.16
N ASN A 133 -1.80 24.59 12.88
CA ASN A 133 -0.87 23.49 13.08
C ASN A 133 -0.20 23.65 14.47
N PRO A 134 -0.21 22.64 15.34
CA PRO A 134 -0.84 21.33 15.20
C PRO A 134 -2.35 21.41 15.41
N PHE A 135 -3.07 20.36 15.02
CA PHE A 135 -4.52 20.26 15.23
C PHE A 135 -4.96 18.81 15.40
N GLN A 136 -6.15 18.61 15.98
CA GLN A 136 -6.71 17.28 16.22
C GLN A 136 -8.21 17.25 15.88
N PHE A 137 -8.64 16.11 15.38
CA PHE A 137 -10.05 15.78 15.18
C PHE A 137 -10.41 14.47 15.88
N PRO A 138 -11.42 14.45 16.74
CA PRO A 138 -12.02 13.21 17.23
C PRO A 138 -12.72 12.45 16.10
N LEU A 139 -12.68 11.13 16.19
CA LEU A 139 -13.43 10.21 15.35
C LEU A 139 -14.69 9.78 16.12
N GLY A 140 -15.85 10.10 15.59
CA GLY A 140 -17.17 9.84 16.19
C GLY A 140 -17.64 8.40 16.02
N PRO A 141 -18.86 8.05 16.47
CA PRO A 141 -19.39 6.69 16.39
C PRO A 141 -19.69 6.24 14.94
N SER A 142 -19.68 4.91 14.70
CA SER A 142 -19.88 4.26 13.39
C SER A 142 -21.23 4.54 12.70
N SER A 143 -22.24 5.00 13.44
CA SER A 143 -23.62 5.17 12.97
C SER A 143 -24.20 6.50 13.45
N ILE A 144 -24.54 7.37 12.50
CA ILE A 144 -25.46 8.48 12.72
C ILE A 144 -26.86 7.87 12.78
N SER A 145 -27.26 7.32 13.91
CA SER A 145 -28.68 7.34 14.27
C SER A 145 -29.06 8.82 14.35
N GLY A 146 -30.01 9.27 13.55
CA GLY A 146 -30.34 10.67 13.26
C GLY A 146 -30.82 11.49 14.46
N ASP A 147 -30.03 11.55 15.51
CA ASP A 147 -30.23 12.40 16.66
C ASP A 147 -29.73 13.79 16.28
N SER A 148 -30.67 14.62 15.86
CA SER A 148 -30.51 16.01 15.38
C SER A 148 -29.89 16.98 16.41
N GLY A 149 -29.36 16.48 17.53
CA GLY A 149 -28.75 17.26 18.61
C GLY A 149 -27.24 17.03 18.81
N LEU A 150 -26.60 16.13 18.04
CA LEU A 150 -25.16 15.99 18.06
C LEU A 150 -24.53 17.15 17.29
N ASP A 151 -23.94 18.09 18.03
CA ASP A 151 -23.13 19.17 17.46
C ASP A 151 -22.01 18.56 16.62
N SER A 152 -22.19 18.61 15.30
CA SER A 152 -21.27 17.99 14.34
C SER A 152 -20.05 18.83 14.04
N THR A 153 -19.92 19.97 14.72
CA THR A 153 -18.76 20.84 14.56
C THR A 153 -17.51 20.18 15.14
N ASN A 154 -16.41 20.28 14.41
CA ASN A 154 -15.08 19.84 14.83
C ASN A 154 -14.86 18.34 15.05
N ASN A 155 -15.68 17.47 14.44
CA ASN A 155 -15.58 16.01 14.55
C ASN A 155 -15.74 15.31 13.20
N ILE A 156 -15.05 14.19 13.02
CA ILE A 156 -15.30 13.28 11.89
C ILE A 156 -16.34 12.25 12.35
N MET A 157 -17.56 12.28 11.80
CA MET A 157 -18.68 11.42 12.22
C MET A 157 -18.57 9.96 11.73
N ARG A 158 -17.46 9.31 12.05
CA ARG A 158 -17.19 7.90 11.72
C ARG A 158 -16.10 7.34 12.62
N GLN A 159 -16.35 6.14 13.13
CA GLN A 159 -15.35 5.35 13.84
C GLN A 159 -14.63 4.45 12.83
N PHE A 160 -13.34 4.25 13.05
CA PHE A 160 -12.52 3.36 12.25
C PHE A 160 -11.92 2.27 13.13
N SER A 161 -12.50 1.07 13.06
CA SER A 161 -12.01 -0.15 13.71
C SER A 161 -11.44 -1.11 12.67
N GLU A 162 -10.62 -2.07 13.10
CA GLU A 162 -9.99 -3.06 12.22
C GLU A 162 -9.25 -2.40 11.04
N ILE A 163 -8.59 -1.27 11.30
CA ILE A 163 -7.82 -0.54 10.29
C ILE A 163 -6.65 -1.43 9.88
N HIS A 164 -6.64 -1.77 8.59
CA HIS A 164 -5.60 -2.57 7.96
C HIS A 164 -4.50 -1.69 7.37
N ALA A 165 -4.87 -0.57 6.75
CA ALA A 165 -3.91 0.36 6.18
C ALA A 165 -4.41 1.80 6.28
N LEU A 166 -3.47 2.74 6.34
CA LEU A 166 -3.75 4.18 6.24
C LEU A 166 -2.75 4.81 5.28
N THR A 167 -3.27 5.52 4.28
CA THR A 167 -2.50 6.25 3.28
C THR A 167 -2.82 7.74 3.33
N VAL A 168 -1.81 8.58 3.39
CA VAL A 168 -1.96 10.02 3.18
C VAL A 168 -1.98 10.28 1.68
N LYS A 169 -3.11 10.72 1.13
CA LYS A 169 -3.29 10.95 -0.31
C LYS A 169 -2.91 12.36 -0.71
N LYS A 170 -3.21 13.33 0.15
CA LYS A 170 -3.01 14.74 -0.15
C LYS A 170 -2.75 15.54 1.10
N ILE A 171 -1.84 16.51 0.99
CA ILE A 171 -1.66 17.57 1.98
C ILE A 171 -1.62 18.91 1.25
N VAL A 172 -2.36 19.89 1.76
CA VAL A 172 -2.29 21.28 1.32
C VAL A 172 -1.92 22.12 2.52
N ILE A 173 -0.83 22.87 2.43
CA ILE A 173 -0.40 23.80 3.48
C ILE A 173 -0.24 25.20 2.91
N PRO A 174 -0.35 26.23 3.75
CA PRO A 174 0.01 27.59 3.36
C PRO A 174 1.48 27.62 2.95
N ASP A 175 1.75 28.40 1.92
CA ASP A 175 3.12 28.66 1.50
C ASP A 175 3.84 29.49 2.57
N TYR A 176 4.96 28.99 3.06
CA TYR A 176 5.78 29.58 4.13
C TYR A 176 7.04 30.29 3.58
N ASP A 177 7.15 30.38 2.25
CA ASP A 177 8.29 30.89 1.49
C ASP A 177 8.34 32.44 1.42
N SER A 178 7.56 33.16 2.25
CA SER A 178 7.59 34.63 2.27
C SER A 178 8.83 35.20 2.94
N ASP A 179 9.54 34.39 3.73
CA ASP A 179 10.87 34.70 4.27
C ASP A 179 11.85 33.64 3.74
N GLU A 180 12.75 34.03 2.82
CA GLU A 180 13.76 33.15 2.17
C GLU A 180 14.63 32.35 3.18
N SER A 181 14.62 32.74 4.46
CA SER A 181 15.32 32.07 5.56
C SER A 181 14.69 30.76 6.05
N LEU A 182 13.45 30.45 5.65
CA LEU A 182 12.68 29.28 6.12
C LEU A 182 12.40 28.23 5.03
N CYS A 183 13.17 28.23 3.94
CA CYS A 183 12.98 27.26 2.86
C CYS A 183 13.58 25.88 3.24
N TYR A 184 12.74 24.97 3.71
CA TYR A 184 13.15 23.61 4.06
C TYR A 184 13.08 22.67 2.84
N PRO A 185 14.08 21.77 2.65
CA PRO A 185 14.09 20.82 1.53
C PRO A 185 12.99 19.75 1.63
N TYR A 186 12.51 19.50 2.84
CA TYR A 186 11.38 18.64 3.15
C TYR A 186 10.73 19.09 4.45
N LEU A 187 9.48 18.69 4.64
CA LEU A 187 8.80 18.78 5.94
C LEU A 187 8.55 17.38 6.49
N LEU A 188 8.33 17.27 7.78
CA LEU A 188 7.96 16.02 8.42
C LEU A 188 6.48 16.04 8.80
N LEU A 189 5.79 14.95 8.50
CA LEU A 189 4.41 14.72 8.93
C LEU A 189 4.43 13.79 10.12
N LYS A 190 3.90 14.25 11.26
CA LYS A 190 3.67 13.40 12.42
C LYS A 190 2.17 13.24 12.65
N ILE A 191 1.72 11.98 12.64
CA ILE A 191 0.39 11.59 13.10
C ILE A 191 0.57 10.85 14.42
N ASN A 192 0.22 11.49 15.53
CA ASN A 192 0.63 11.04 16.86
C ASN A 192 0.15 9.61 17.19
N GLU A 193 -1.01 9.24 16.68
CA GLU A 193 -1.64 7.94 16.93
C GLU A 193 -1.05 6.79 16.10
N LEU A 194 -0.24 7.07 15.07
CA LEU A 194 0.14 6.07 14.05
C LEU A 194 1.60 5.60 14.13
N ASN A 195 2.37 6.04 15.12
CA ASN A 195 3.82 5.85 15.21
C ASN A 195 4.52 6.25 13.89
N SER A 196 5.81 5.89 13.76
CA SER A 196 6.57 6.18 12.55
C SER A 196 6.29 5.19 11.42
N ASN A 197 6.43 5.66 10.20
CA ASN A 197 6.49 4.85 8.98
C ASN A 197 7.83 4.99 8.24
N ILE A 198 8.77 5.75 8.82
CA ILE A 198 10.08 6.02 8.25
C ILE A 198 11.17 5.63 9.26
N ASN A 199 12.27 5.09 8.75
CA ASN A 199 13.46 4.81 9.54
C ASN A 199 14.52 5.85 9.18
N GLY A 200 14.67 6.85 10.04
CA GLY A 200 15.64 7.93 9.89
C GLY A 200 16.89 7.72 10.73
N THR A 201 17.79 8.69 10.65
CA THR A 201 19.06 8.70 11.39
C THR A 201 18.98 9.42 12.73
N ASN A 202 17.82 9.98 13.09
CA ASN A 202 17.58 10.68 14.34
C ASN A 202 16.18 10.39 14.90
N ASP A 203 15.99 10.72 16.18
CA ASP A 203 14.75 10.47 16.91
C ASP A 203 13.55 11.25 16.35
N VAL A 204 13.78 12.43 15.78
CA VAL A 204 12.70 13.24 15.18
C VAL A 204 12.10 12.48 14.01
N MET A 205 12.92 12.04 13.06
CA MET A 205 12.49 11.26 11.89
C MET A 205 11.88 9.93 12.31
N ASN A 206 12.49 9.23 13.26
CA ASN A 206 12.01 7.94 13.76
C ASN A 206 10.65 8.02 14.49
N ASN A 207 10.12 9.22 14.72
CA ASN A 207 8.81 9.46 15.32
C ASN A 207 7.81 10.14 14.36
N CYS A 208 8.13 10.24 13.06
CA CYS A 208 7.26 10.85 12.06
C CYS A 208 6.58 9.81 11.18
N PHE A 209 5.31 10.05 10.84
CA PHE A 209 4.57 9.18 9.94
C PHE A 209 5.12 9.23 8.52
N GLY A 210 5.58 10.39 8.05
CA GLY A 210 6.10 10.54 6.69
C GLY A 210 6.83 11.86 6.50
N TYR A 211 7.21 12.16 5.26
CA TYR A 211 7.85 13.42 4.90
C TYR A 211 7.26 14.00 3.61
N LEU A 212 7.31 15.32 3.49
CA LEU A 212 6.73 16.09 2.40
C LEU A 212 7.82 16.71 1.53
N THR A 213 7.81 16.40 0.24
CA THR A 213 8.80 16.87 -0.75
C THR A 213 8.11 17.26 -2.05
N GLU A 214 8.78 18.07 -2.86
CA GLU A 214 8.36 18.42 -4.23
C GLU A 214 6.92 18.96 -4.34
N PRO A 215 6.53 19.98 -3.56
CA PRO A 215 5.19 20.52 -3.65
C PRO A 215 4.95 21.22 -4.99
N LYS A 216 3.70 21.18 -5.46
CA LYS A 216 3.21 22.12 -6.48
C LYS A 216 2.76 23.39 -5.78
N LYS A 217 3.32 24.54 -6.13
CA LYS A 217 2.95 25.86 -5.58
C LYS A 217 1.85 26.49 -6.41
N SER A 218 0.76 26.91 -5.77
CA SER A 218 -0.35 27.60 -6.44
C SER A 218 -1.17 28.42 -5.43
N ASN A 219 -1.50 29.66 -5.80
CA ASN A 219 -2.35 30.57 -5.01
C ASN A 219 -1.91 30.77 -3.54
N GLY A 220 -0.59 30.77 -3.28
CA GLY A 220 -0.05 30.91 -1.92
C GLY A 220 -0.20 29.66 -1.04
N TYR A 221 -0.36 28.49 -1.67
CA TYR A 221 -0.39 27.18 -1.02
C TYR A 221 0.56 26.20 -1.71
N LEU A 222 1.02 25.23 -0.94
CA LEU A 222 1.84 24.11 -1.38
C LEU A 222 0.97 22.84 -1.37
N TYR A 223 0.95 22.13 -2.50
CA TYR A 223 0.15 20.93 -2.71
C TYR A 223 1.06 19.72 -2.84
N PHE A 224 0.93 18.80 -1.89
CA PHE A 224 1.58 17.50 -1.88
C PHE A 224 0.54 16.44 -2.21
N ASN A 225 0.77 15.65 -3.27
CA ASN A 225 -0.15 14.60 -3.70
C ASN A 225 0.62 13.30 -3.80
N TYR A 226 0.01 12.22 -3.30
CA TYR A 226 0.62 10.90 -3.24
C TYR A 226 -0.32 9.86 -3.83
N ASP A 227 0.24 9.05 -4.73
CA ASP A 227 -0.48 7.94 -5.33
C ASP A 227 -0.57 6.78 -4.36
N GLU A 228 -1.62 5.96 -4.53
CA GLU A 228 -1.72 4.70 -3.83
C GLU A 228 -0.65 3.75 -4.37
N ASN A 229 0.13 3.16 -3.47
CA ASN A 229 1.10 2.14 -3.86
C ASN A 229 0.45 0.76 -3.83
N ILE A 230 -0.25 0.42 -4.91
CA ILE A 230 -0.85 -0.90 -5.11
C ILE A 230 0.09 -1.74 -5.97
N ASP A 231 0.44 -2.92 -5.49
CA ASP A 231 1.21 -3.88 -6.28
C ASP A 231 0.35 -4.36 -7.47
N ALA A 232 0.81 -4.09 -8.69
CA ALA A 232 0.06 -4.35 -9.92
C ALA A 232 -0.22 -5.84 -10.20
N ILE A 233 0.43 -6.75 -9.48
CA ILE A 233 0.29 -8.20 -9.68
C ILE A 233 -0.68 -8.79 -8.66
N THR A 234 -0.57 -8.36 -7.40
CA THR A 234 -1.34 -8.89 -6.28
C THR A 234 -2.55 -8.03 -5.93
N ASN A 235 -2.64 -6.81 -6.49
CA ASN A 235 -3.59 -5.78 -6.09
C ASN A 235 -3.58 -5.52 -4.58
N TYR A 236 -2.43 -5.72 -3.94
CA TYR A 236 -2.26 -5.54 -2.50
C TYR A 236 -1.57 -4.20 -2.22
N ILE A 237 -2.06 -3.49 -1.20
CA ILE A 237 -1.45 -2.24 -0.74
C ILE A 237 -0.04 -2.54 -0.22
N GLN A 238 0.94 -1.72 -0.61
CA GLN A 238 2.31 -1.78 -0.13
C GLN A 238 2.61 -0.59 0.77
N GLU A 239 3.47 -0.80 1.77
CA GLU A 239 3.96 0.31 2.60
C GLU A 239 4.79 1.29 1.77
N THR A 240 4.71 2.57 2.11
CA THR A 240 5.51 3.66 1.56
C THR A 240 5.81 4.66 2.67
N HIS A 241 6.59 5.70 2.39
CA HIS A 241 6.73 6.83 3.32
C HIS A 241 5.40 7.54 3.66
N MET A 242 4.30 7.27 2.95
CA MET A 242 2.96 7.84 3.20
C MET A 242 1.86 6.78 3.38
N THR A 243 2.19 5.49 3.40
CA THR A 243 1.25 4.37 3.57
C THR A 243 1.75 3.42 4.63
N LYS A 244 0.98 3.24 5.70
CA LYS A 244 1.31 2.33 6.79
C LYS A 244 0.34 1.15 6.80
N ILE A 245 0.87 -0.06 6.95
CA ILE A 245 0.07 -1.29 7.11
C ILE A 245 0.13 -1.71 8.58
N PHE A 246 -1.02 -1.99 9.17
CA PHE A 246 -1.14 -2.34 10.58
C PHE A 246 -1.25 -3.85 10.76
N SER A 247 -0.30 -4.39 11.52
CA SER A 247 -0.30 -5.79 11.98
C SER A 247 0.30 -5.83 13.40
N PRO A 248 -0.52 -5.94 14.47
CA PRO A 248 -1.97 -6.14 14.45
C PRO A 248 -2.75 -4.92 13.92
N ARG A 249 -3.97 -5.14 13.46
CA ARG A 249 -4.90 -4.08 13.07
C ARG A 249 -5.22 -3.19 14.27
N ILE A 250 -5.48 -1.91 14.03
CA ILE A 250 -5.72 -0.92 15.07
C ILE A 250 -7.13 -0.32 14.98
N GLU A 251 -7.49 0.43 16.02
CA GLU A 251 -8.64 1.32 16.06
C GLU A 251 -8.16 2.74 16.32
N LEU A 252 -8.82 3.73 15.71
CA LEU A 252 -8.54 5.14 15.96
C LEU A 252 -9.77 5.83 16.54
N SER A 253 -9.58 6.55 17.65
CA SER A 253 -10.58 7.42 18.27
C SER A 253 -10.38 8.89 17.95
N LYS A 254 -9.21 9.26 17.41
CA LYS A 254 -8.83 10.62 17.05
C LYS A 254 -7.65 10.60 16.10
N ILE A 255 -7.40 11.72 15.44
CA ILE A 255 -6.24 11.94 14.58
C ILE A 255 -5.64 13.30 14.94
N THR A 256 -4.36 13.31 15.35
CA THR A 256 -3.59 14.52 15.65
C THR A 256 -2.52 14.72 14.59
N ILE A 257 -2.57 15.83 13.87
CA ILE A 257 -1.63 16.17 12.81
C ILE A 257 -0.66 17.24 13.27
N ASN A 258 0.63 17.02 13.00
CA ASN A 258 1.68 18.01 13.16
C ASN A 258 2.55 18.04 11.91
N ILE A 259 2.74 19.23 11.35
CA ILE A 259 3.71 19.50 10.30
C ILE A 259 4.95 20.12 10.96
N LEU A 260 6.09 19.47 10.81
CA LEU A 260 7.34 19.87 11.46
C LEU A 260 8.39 20.24 10.41
N ASN A 261 9.31 21.12 10.80
CA ASN A 261 10.54 21.35 10.05
C ASN A 261 11.51 20.14 10.21
N PRO A 262 12.61 20.07 9.45
CA PRO A 262 13.63 19.03 9.58
C PRO A 262 14.25 18.89 10.98
N SER A 263 14.25 19.97 11.77
CA SER A 263 14.74 19.99 13.15
C SER A 263 13.74 19.39 14.15
N GLY A 264 12.50 19.13 13.74
CA GLY A 264 11.42 18.60 14.58
C GLY A 264 10.55 19.65 15.26
N GLU A 265 10.73 20.92 14.92
CA GLU A 265 9.92 22.01 15.44
C GLU A 265 8.65 22.18 14.61
N ILE A 266 7.57 22.57 15.28
CA ILE A 266 6.27 22.81 14.64
C ILE A 266 6.38 24.05 13.75
N ILE A 267 5.92 23.92 12.49
CA ILE A 267 5.81 25.06 11.60
C ILE A 267 4.56 25.85 11.95
N ASP A 268 4.74 27.11 12.28
CA ASP A 268 3.62 28.02 12.49
C ASP A 268 3.10 28.52 11.15
N PHE A 269 1.78 28.44 10.97
CA PHE A 269 1.11 29.02 9.82
C PHE A 269 0.09 30.04 10.34
N ASP A 270 -0.09 31.14 9.61
CA ASP A 270 -1.09 32.17 9.94
C ASP A 270 -2.46 31.54 10.26
N GLU A 271 -3.03 31.91 11.41
CA GLU A 271 -4.28 31.38 11.96
C GLU A 271 -5.47 31.48 11.01
N ASN A 272 -5.44 32.42 10.04
CA ASN A 272 -6.48 32.62 9.03
C ASN A 272 -6.38 31.67 7.83
N LYS A 273 -5.28 30.91 7.73
CA LYS A 273 -5.03 29.95 6.66
C LYS A 273 -5.59 28.58 7.02
N SER A 274 -5.40 27.62 6.12
CA SER A 274 -5.88 26.24 6.28
C SER A 274 -4.76 25.26 5.97
N VAL A 275 -4.68 24.21 6.79
CA VAL A 275 -3.95 22.99 6.49
C VAL A 275 -4.97 21.91 6.21
N VAL A 276 -4.93 21.33 5.02
CA VAL A 276 -5.85 20.27 4.60
C VAL A 276 -5.11 18.96 4.46
N VAL A 277 -5.66 17.88 5.01
CA VAL A 277 -5.11 16.52 4.89
C VAL A 277 -6.20 15.58 4.38
N GLU A 278 -5.90 14.82 3.34
CA GLU A 278 -6.73 13.74 2.83
C GLU A 278 -6.11 12.38 3.17
N LEU A 279 -6.86 11.58 3.91
CA LEU A 279 -6.49 10.24 4.33
C LEU A 279 -7.38 9.21 3.65
N GLN A 280 -6.79 8.13 3.18
CA GLN A 280 -7.49 6.91 2.82
C GLN A 280 -7.28 5.88 3.94
N ILE A 281 -8.36 5.49 4.61
CA ILE A 281 -8.35 4.52 5.70
C ILE A 281 -9.00 3.24 5.20
N THR A 282 -8.24 2.15 5.14
CA THR A 282 -8.72 0.84 4.69
C THR A 282 -8.99 -0.04 5.91
N CYS A 283 -10.25 -0.40 6.12
CA CYS A 283 -10.67 -1.29 7.21
C CYS A 283 -11.02 -2.67 6.69
N LEU A 284 -10.79 -3.69 7.52
CA LEU A 284 -11.35 -5.02 7.30
C LEU A 284 -12.84 -5.02 7.67
N LYS A 285 -13.68 -5.49 6.75
CA LYS A 285 -15.10 -5.73 6.97
C LYS A 285 -15.35 -7.23 6.92
N LYS A 286 -15.98 -7.75 7.96
CA LYS A 286 -16.52 -9.11 7.97
C LYS A 286 -17.92 -9.04 7.39
N GLU A 287 -18.15 -9.69 6.26
CA GLU A 287 -19.47 -9.85 5.68
C GLU A 287 -19.93 -11.29 5.90
N LEU A 288 -21.19 -11.45 6.32
CA LEU A 288 -21.85 -12.74 6.40
C LEU A 288 -22.56 -12.95 5.06
N GLU A 289 -22.00 -13.79 4.20
CA GLU A 289 -22.71 -14.24 3.01
C GLU A 289 -23.71 -15.33 3.39
N ASN A 290 -25.01 -15.04 3.22
CA ASN A 290 -26.05 -16.06 3.25
C ASN A 290 -25.97 -16.90 1.96
N ASN A 291 -25.08 -17.88 1.92
CA ASN A 291 -25.15 -18.94 0.91
C ASN A 291 -26.25 -19.95 1.28
N ILE A 292 -27.51 -19.51 1.23
CA ILE A 292 -28.63 -20.45 1.14
C ILE A 292 -28.59 -21.01 -0.28
N LEU A 293 -27.80 -22.06 -0.47
CA LEU A 293 -27.98 -22.98 -1.59
C LEU A 293 -29.37 -23.59 -1.43
N THR A 294 -30.38 -22.97 -2.04
CA THR A 294 -31.65 -23.64 -2.26
C THR A 294 -31.38 -24.85 -3.16
N LYS A 295 -31.30 -26.05 -2.57
CA LYS A 295 -31.69 -27.28 -3.25
C LYS A 295 -33.14 -27.09 -3.71
N ARG A 296 -33.34 -26.58 -4.93
CA ARG A 296 -34.40 -27.09 -5.80
C ARG A 296 -33.83 -28.42 -6.31
N GLY A 297 -34.10 -29.58 -5.72
CA GLY A 297 -35.42 -30.10 -5.42
C GLY A 297 -35.78 -31.03 -6.58
N ALA A 298 -35.54 -32.33 -6.39
CA ALA A 298 -36.03 -33.51 -7.10
C ALA A 298 -36.04 -33.51 -8.64
#